data_AF-A0AB38DFC6-F1
#
_entry.id   AF-A0AB38DFC6-F1
#
_cell.length_a   1.000
_cell.length_b   1.000
_cell.length_c   1.000
_cell.angle_alpha   90.00
_cell.angle_beta   90.00
_cell.angle_gamma   90.00
#
_symmetry.space_group_name_H-M   'P 1'
#
loop_
_entity.id
_entity.type
_entity.pdbx_description
1 polymer ?
#
loop_
_entity_poly.entity_id
_entity_poly.type
_entity_poly.pdbx_seq_one_letter_code
_entity_poly.pdbx_strand_id
1 'polypeptide(L)'
;MAAWQLDVFLDDAAGYDISPSDGASLQALTDLIRWHSDEYRRFAAKTRADAEMVDAYFEGRVIAPNTPAAFEASISRPGHPPFPKRSETVDFVLLRPVRDVLEEAHTILSQGSGPGMAYAAKQAAALYSWCHPPLSV
;
A
#
# COMPACT_ATOMS: atom_id res chain seq x y z
N MET A 1 9.40 -4.89 11.46
CA MET A 1 10.77 -4.50 11.03
C MET A 1 11.73 -4.73 12.17
N ALA A 2 13.01 -4.97 11.86
CA ALA A 2 14.05 -5.00 12.88
C ALA A 2 14.54 -3.57 13.14
N ALA A 3 14.85 -3.24 14.41
CA ALA A 3 15.21 -1.87 14.83
C ALA A 3 16.33 -1.22 14.00
N TRP A 4 17.32 -2.02 13.58
CA TRP A 4 18.46 -1.54 12.78
C TRP A 4 18.08 -0.96 11.41
N GLN A 5 16.96 -1.38 10.81
CA GLN A 5 16.50 -0.83 9.52
C GLN A 5 15.93 0.58 9.67
N LEU A 6 15.33 0.87 10.82
CA LEU A 6 14.85 2.20 11.15
C LEU A 6 16.03 3.14 11.44
N ASP A 7 17.03 2.66 12.19
CA ASP A 7 18.22 3.46 12.52
C ASP A 7 18.96 3.92 11.26
N VAL A 8 19.17 3.02 10.28
CA VAL A 8 19.79 3.36 8.99
C VAL A 8 18.98 4.39 8.20
N PHE A 9 17.65 4.25 8.18
CA PHE A 9 16.79 5.22 7.50
C PHE A 9 16.83 6.60 8.17
N LEU A 10 16.84 6.65 9.50
CA LEU A 10 16.90 7.89 10.26
C LEU A 10 18.26 8.59 10.08
N ASP A 11 19.35 7.85 10.03
CA ASP A 11 20.68 8.38 9.73
C ASP A 11 20.75 8.99 8.32
N ASP A 12 20.20 8.31 7.31
CA ASP A 12 20.10 8.85 5.95
C ASP A 12 19.20 10.10 5.90
N ALA A 13 18.06 10.10 6.60
CA ALA A 13 17.13 11.21 6.67
C ALA A 13 17.74 12.47 7.30
N ALA A 14 18.63 12.30 8.28
CA ALA A 14 19.39 13.41 8.87
C ALA A 14 20.29 14.12 7.83
N GLY A 15 20.76 13.41 6.80
CA GLY A 15 21.50 13.99 5.67
C GLY A 15 20.65 14.91 4.77
N TYR A 16 19.32 14.88 4.93
CA TYR A 16 18.37 15.71 4.20
C TYR A 16 17.66 16.76 5.09
N ASP A 17 18.22 17.06 6.27
CA ASP A 17 17.62 17.96 7.28
C ASP A 17 16.20 17.54 7.74
N ILE A 18 15.88 16.24 7.64
CA ILE A 18 14.58 15.71 8.09
C ILE A 18 14.66 15.40 9.59
N SER A 19 13.70 15.91 10.36
CA SER A 19 13.62 15.61 11.80
C SER A 19 13.40 14.11 12.05
N PRO A 20 13.92 13.52 13.14
CA PRO A 20 13.70 12.10 13.45
C PRO A 20 12.21 11.71 13.53
N SER A 21 11.34 12.61 13.98
CA SER A 21 9.88 12.40 14.02
C SER A 21 9.24 12.35 12.64
N ASP A 22 9.71 13.18 11.71
CA ASP A 22 9.26 13.15 10.32
C ASP A 22 9.82 11.93 9.60
N GLY A 23 11.09 11.58 9.84
CA GLY A 23 11.69 10.34 9.35
C GLY A 23 10.88 9.11 9.79
N ALA A 24 10.52 9.01 11.07
CA ALA A 24 9.67 7.93 11.57
C ALA A 24 8.28 7.91 10.88
N SER A 25 7.70 9.07 10.60
CA SER A 25 6.40 9.19 9.92
C SER A 25 6.49 8.78 8.44
N LEU A 26 7.57 9.15 7.74
CA LEU A 26 7.86 8.74 6.37
C LEU A 26 8.13 7.23 6.26
N GLN A 27 8.84 6.66 7.24
CA GLN A 27 9.05 5.22 7.29
C GLN A 27 7.73 4.48 7.51
N ALA A 28 6.89 4.95 8.44
CA ALA A 28 5.57 4.36 8.68
C ALA A 28 4.65 4.48 7.45
N LEU A 29 4.71 5.58 6.70
CA LEU A 29 4.02 5.73 5.42
C LEU A 29 4.50 4.68 4.40
N THR A 30 5.82 4.51 4.29
CA THR A 30 6.44 3.54 3.37
C THR A 30 6.03 2.11 3.71
N ASP A 31 6.02 1.76 4.99
CA ASP A 31 5.57 0.44 5.46
C ASP A 31 4.10 0.19 5.12
N LEU A 32 3.24 1.20 5.30
CA LEU A 32 1.84 1.11 4.96
C LEU A 32 1.62 0.92 3.45
N ILE A 33 2.34 1.68 2.61
CA ILE A 33 2.29 1.54 1.14
C ILE A 33 2.75 0.15 0.71
N ARG A 34 3.85 -0.35 1.28
CA ARG A 34 4.36 -1.69 1.01
C ARG A 34 3.33 -2.75 1.38
N TRP A 35 2.76 -2.64 2.58
CA TRP A 35 1.73 -3.56 3.06
C TRP A 35 0.49 -3.56 2.15
N HIS A 36 0.02 -2.40 1.71
CA HIS A 36 -1.11 -2.30 0.77
C HIS A 36 -0.77 -2.96 -0.58
N SER A 37 0.43 -2.72 -1.09
CA SER A 37 0.90 -3.30 -2.35
C SER A 37 0.92 -4.82 -2.30
N ASP A 38 1.43 -5.40 -1.20
CA ASP A 38 1.45 -6.84 -1.01
C ASP A 38 0.04 -7.42 -0.87
N GLU A 39 -0.86 -6.69 -0.20
CA GLU A 39 -2.26 -7.11 -0.09
C GLU A 39 -2.98 -7.12 -1.44
N TYR A 40 -2.78 -6.11 -2.29
CA TYR A 40 -3.38 -6.11 -3.63
C TYR A 40 -2.81 -7.22 -4.51
N ARG A 41 -1.51 -7.54 -4.40
CA ARG A 41 -0.92 -8.69 -5.09
C ARG A 41 -1.56 -10.00 -4.65
N ARG A 42 -1.75 -10.20 -3.35
CA ARG A 42 -2.44 -11.38 -2.79
C ARG A 42 -3.88 -11.46 -3.28
N PHE A 43 -4.61 -10.35 -3.23
CA PHE A 43 -5.98 -10.27 -3.74
C PHE A 43 -6.05 -10.66 -5.22
N ALA A 44 -5.17 -10.09 -6.06
CA ALA A 44 -5.11 -10.43 -7.48
C ALA A 44 -4.78 -11.91 -7.73
N ALA A 45 -3.86 -12.50 -6.97
CA ALA A 45 -3.53 -13.92 -7.06
C ALA A 45 -4.73 -14.80 -6.72
N LYS A 46 -5.46 -14.47 -5.64
CA LYS A 46 -6.67 -15.19 -5.24
C LYS A 46 -7.78 -15.05 -6.28
N THR A 47 -8.06 -13.84 -6.76
CA THR A 47 -9.09 -13.62 -7.79
C THR A 47 -8.79 -14.38 -9.08
N ARG A 48 -7.52 -14.46 -9.50
CA ARG A 48 -7.13 -15.25 -10.67
C ARG A 48 -7.34 -16.75 -10.43
N ALA A 49 -6.93 -17.26 -9.28
CA ALA A 49 -7.15 -18.65 -8.90
C ALA A 49 -8.64 -19.01 -8.86
N ASP A 50 -9.47 -18.13 -8.27
CA ASP A 50 -10.93 -18.30 -8.23
C ASP A 50 -11.52 -18.33 -9.65
N ALA A 51 -11.06 -17.45 -10.56
CA ALA A 51 -11.50 -17.43 -11.96
C ALA A 51 -11.14 -18.72 -12.70
N GLU A 52 -9.91 -19.22 -12.56
CA GLU A 52 -9.46 -20.48 -13.16
C GLU A 52 -10.33 -21.68 -12.70
N MET A 53 -10.67 -21.73 -11.40
CA MET A 53 -11.55 -22.77 -10.86
C MET A 53 -12.96 -22.70 -11.45
N VAL A 54 -13.51 -21.48 -11.59
CA VAL A 54 -14.85 -21.26 -12.17
C VAL A 54 -14.88 -21.68 -13.63
N ASP A 55 -13.89 -21.29 -14.43
CA ASP A 55 -13.80 -21.66 -15.85
C ASP A 55 -13.74 -23.18 -16.01
N ALA A 56 -12.89 -23.85 -15.23
CA ALA A 56 -12.78 -25.31 -15.26
C ALA A 56 -14.09 -26.01 -14.86
N TYR A 57 -14.81 -25.48 -13.87
CA TYR A 57 -16.12 -26.01 -13.46
C TYR A 57 -17.11 -25.98 -14.62
N PHE A 58 -17.18 -24.88 -15.39
CA PHE A 58 -18.05 -24.79 -16.56
C PHE A 58 -17.64 -25.72 -17.71
N GLU A 59 -16.39 -26.15 -17.75
CA GLU A 59 -15.89 -27.19 -18.65
C GLU A 59 -16.10 -28.62 -18.11
N GLY A 60 -16.76 -28.79 -16.95
CA GLY A 60 -16.99 -30.08 -16.31
C GLY A 60 -15.75 -30.67 -15.62
N ARG A 61 -14.73 -29.84 -15.37
CA ARG A 61 -13.49 -30.22 -14.67
C ARG A 61 -13.49 -29.64 -13.25
N VAL A 62 -12.88 -30.35 -12.31
CA VAL A 62 -12.63 -29.82 -10.96
C VAL A 62 -11.14 -29.67 -10.79
N ILE A 63 -10.67 -28.43 -10.68
CA ILE A 63 -9.25 -28.12 -10.45
C ILE A 63 -9.11 -27.35 -9.14
N ALA A 64 -7.98 -27.55 -8.46
CA ALA A 64 -7.58 -26.74 -7.33
C ALA A 64 -6.40 -25.84 -7.76
N PRO A 65 -6.32 -24.59 -7.26
CA PRO A 65 -5.16 -23.74 -7.48
C PRO A 65 -3.92 -24.43 -6.91
N ASN A 66 -2.96 -24.76 -7.76
CA ASN A 66 -1.73 -25.47 -7.38
C ASN A 66 -0.49 -24.56 -7.44
N THR A 67 -0.69 -23.25 -7.63
CA THR A 67 0.41 -22.29 -7.70
C THR A 67 0.85 -21.88 -6.29
N PRO A 68 2.16 -21.76 -6.03
CA PRO A 68 2.66 -21.27 -4.74
C PRO A 68 2.06 -19.92 -4.34
N ALA A 69 1.85 -19.01 -5.29
CA ALA A 69 1.26 -17.70 -5.05
C ALA A 69 -0.18 -17.76 -4.54
N ALA A 70 -1.01 -18.69 -5.06
CA ALA A 70 -2.39 -18.87 -4.58
C ALA A 70 -2.41 -19.43 -3.15
N PHE A 71 -1.51 -20.36 -2.85
CA PHE A 71 -1.33 -20.90 -1.50
C PHE A 71 -0.86 -19.81 -0.54
N GLU A 72 0.21 -19.08 -0.87
CA GLU A 72 0.76 -17.99 -0.05
C GLU A 72 -0.27 -16.87 0.20
N ALA A 73 -1.10 -16.53 -0.79
CA ALA A 73 -2.17 -15.56 -0.65
C ALA A 73 -3.25 -15.98 0.36
N SER A 74 -3.36 -17.28 0.66
CA SER A 74 -4.32 -17.83 1.63
C SER A 74 -3.78 -17.93 3.07
N ILE A 75 -2.48 -17.69 3.28
CA ILE A 75 -1.83 -17.78 4.60
C ILE A 75 -2.07 -16.50 5.43
N SER A 76 -2.00 -16.64 6.77
CA SER A 76 -2.12 -15.57 7.77
C SER A 76 -1.39 -14.26 7.39
N ARG A 77 -2.03 -13.13 7.71
CA ARG A 77 -1.60 -11.79 7.31
C ARG A 77 -0.81 -11.10 8.42
N PRO A 78 0.30 -10.41 8.12
CA PRO A 78 0.88 -9.43 9.04
C PRO A 78 -0.16 -8.35 9.38
N GLY A 79 -0.24 -7.91 10.63
CA GLY A 79 -1.18 -6.86 11.03
C GLY A 79 -1.04 -5.60 10.16
N HIS A 80 -2.16 -4.94 9.87
CA HIS A 80 -2.19 -3.68 9.13
C HIS A 80 -1.36 -2.63 9.91
N PRO A 81 -0.32 -2.02 9.32
CA PRO A 81 0.43 -0.95 9.97
C PRO A 81 -0.48 0.23 10.29
N PRO A 82 -0.33 0.92 11.43
CA PRO A 82 -1.15 2.10 11.70
C PRO A 82 -0.94 3.17 10.63
N PHE A 83 -1.96 3.99 10.37
CA PHE A 83 -1.79 5.16 9.52
C PHE A 83 -0.81 6.13 10.19
N PRO A 84 0.23 6.62 9.48
CA PRO A 84 1.24 7.46 10.09
C PRO A 84 0.65 8.76 10.62
N LYS A 85 1.26 9.29 11.70
CA LYS A 85 0.99 10.67 12.13
C LYS A 85 1.35 11.63 11.00
N ARG A 86 0.73 12.80 10.98
CA ARG A 86 1.14 13.84 10.04
C ARG A 86 2.56 14.28 10.35
N SER A 87 3.32 14.53 9.30
CA SER A 87 4.59 15.24 9.41
C SER A 87 4.33 16.71 9.74
N GLU A 88 5.15 17.27 10.62
CA GLU A 88 5.06 18.66 11.06
C GLU A 88 6.02 19.57 10.29
N THR A 89 7.19 19.04 9.91
CA THR A 89 8.29 19.87 9.38
C THR A 89 8.83 19.42 8.03
N VAL A 90 8.30 18.36 7.40
CA VAL A 90 8.75 17.95 6.08
C VAL A 90 8.43 19.02 5.04
N ASP A 91 9.37 19.29 4.13
CA ASP A 91 9.06 20.07 2.95
C ASP A 91 8.14 19.26 2.02
N PHE A 92 6.85 19.61 2.03
CA PHE A 92 5.84 18.97 1.21
C PHE A 92 6.10 19.15 -0.29
N VAL A 93 6.98 20.05 -0.74
CA VAL A 93 7.41 20.11 -2.14
C VAL A 93 8.10 18.82 -2.56
N LEU A 94 8.90 18.21 -1.66
CA LEU A 94 9.62 16.95 -1.91
C LEU A 94 8.68 15.77 -2.13
N LEU A 95 7.45 15.84 -1.61
CA LEU A 95 6.43 14.80 -1.77
C LEU A 95 5.65 14.89 -3.08
N ARG A 96 5.96 15.85 -3.96
CA ARG A 96 5.27 16.01 -5.25
C ARG A 96 5.26 14.74 -6.11
N PRO A 97 6.39 14.05 -6.35
CA PRO A 97 6.36 12.84 -7.18
C PRO A 97 5.46 11.74 -6.60
N VAL A 98 5.38 11.66 -5.26
CA VAL A 98 4.52 10.69 -4.57
C VAL A 98 3.05 11.05 -4.76
N ARG A 99 2.71 12.35 -4.68
CA ARG A 99 1.35 12.83 -4.97
C ARG A 99 0.90 12.48 -6.38
N ASP A 100 1.75 12.72 -7.37
CA ASP A 100 1.42 12.48 -8.78
C ASP A 100 1.08 10.99 -9.01
N VAL A 101 1.87 10.06 -8.43
CA VAL A 101 1.61 8.62 -8.51
C VAL A 101 0.34 8.21 -7.75
N LEU A 102 0.07 8.81 -6.59
CA LEU A 102 -1.13 8.52 -5.80
C LEU A 102 -2.40 9.05 -6.46
N GLU A 103 -2.33 10.19 -7.14
CA GLU A 103 -3.41 10.75 -7.94
C GLU A 103 -3.72 9.87 -9.16
N GLU A 104 -2.68 9.42 -9.87
CA GLU A 104 -2.81 8.45 -10.96
C GLU A 104 -3.45 7.16 -10.44
N ALA A 105 -2.93 6.60 -9.35
CA ALA A 105 -3.46 5.39 -8.74
C ALA A 105 -4.93 5.56 -8.33
N HIS A 106 -5.29 6.67 -7.69
CA HIS A 106 -6.68 6.97 -7.33
C HIS A 106 -7.59 7.01 -8.57
N THR A 107 -7.13 7.66 -9.65
CA THR A 107 -7.88 7.78 -10.90
C THR A 107 -8.14 6.41 -11.53
N ILE A 108 -7.09 5.60 -11.67
CA ILE A 108 -7.19 4.25 -12.25
C ILE A 108 -8.09 3.36 -11.39
N LEU A 109 -7.88 3.34 -10.06
CA LEU A 109 -8.62 2.48 -9.15
C LEU A 109 -10.10 2.88 -9.05
N SER A 110 -10.42 4.17 -9.18
CA SER A 110 -11.80 4.67 -9.14
C SER A 110 -12.62 4.26 -10.36
N GLN A 111 -11.97 3.91 -11.47
CA GLN A 111 -12.65 3.37 -12.66
C GLN A 111 -13.01 1.88 -12.47
N GLY A 112 -12.39 1.20 -11.51
CA GLY A 112 -12.65 -0.20 -11.22
C GLY A 112 -14.00 -0.43 -10.54
N SER A 113 -14.66 -1.54 -10.88
CA SER A 113 -15.90 -1.95 -10.23
C SER A 113 -15.64 -2.79 -8.97
N GLY A 114 -16.47 -2.60 -7.94
CA GLY A 114 -16.53 -3.46 -6.77
C GLY A 114 -15.91 -2.86 -5.49
N PRO A 115 -16.21 -3.44 -4.32
CA PRO A 115 -15.85 -2.87 -3.03
C PRO A 115 -14.33 -2.84 -2.79
N GLY A 116 -13.58 -3.80 -3.34
CA GLY A 116 -12.12 -3.84 -3.21
C GLY A 116 -11.43 -2.67 -3.93
N MET A 117 -11.87 -2.35 -5.15
CA MET A 117 -11.34 -1.21 -5.93
C MET A 117 -11.74 0.12 -5.29
N ALA A 118 -13.00 0.25 -4.85
CA ALA A 118 -13.44 1.44 -4.13
C ALA A 118 -12.66 1.67 -2.82
N TYR A 119 -12.35 0.60 -2.08
CA TYR A 119 -11.50 0.69 -0.90
C TYR A 119 -10.07 1.13 -1.26
N ALA A 120 -9.48 0.55 -2.32
CA ALA A 120 -8.15 0.93 -2.78
C ALA A 120 -8.05 2.39 -3.24
N ALA A 121 -9.06 2.88 -3.96
CA ALA A 121 -9.16 4.28 -4.34
C ALA A 121 -9.21 5.21 -3.12
N LYS A 122 -9.93 4.84 -2.05
CA LYS A 122 -9.97 5.60 -0.79
C LYS A 122 -8.62 5.63 -0.09
N GLN A 123 -7.88 4.51 -0.08
CA GLN A 123 -6.54 4.46 0.50
C GLN A 123 -5.57 5.36 -0.26
N ALA A 124 -5.59 5.32 -1.60
CA ALA A 124 -4.79 6.21 -2.43
C ALA A 124 -5.08 7.69 -2.15
N ALA A 125 -6.36 8.06 -2.03
CA ALA A 125 -6.77 9.42 -1.68
C ALA A 125 -6.33 9.83 -0.25
N ALA A 126 -6.38 8.91 0.72
CA ALA A 126 -5.92 9.19 2.08
C ALA A 126 -4.41 9.44 2.14
N LEU A 127 -3.62 8.61 1.44
CA LEU A 127 -2.17 8.80 1.31
C LEU A 127 -1.84 10.10 0.57
N TYR A 128 -2.59 10.40 -0.50
CA TYR A 128 -2.43 11.65 -1.25
C TYR A 128 -2.64 12.87 -0.34
N SER A 129 -3.69 12.85 0.48
CA SER A 129 -4.00 13.90 1.45
C SER A 129 -2.92 14.04 2.53
N TRP A 130 -2.30 12.94 2.95
CA TRP A 130 -1.18 12.98 3.89
C TRP A 130 0.04 13.69 3.30
N CYS A 131 0.27 13.56 2.00
CA CYS A 131 1.35 14.23 1.29
C CYS A 131 1.11 15.73 1.06
N HIS A 132 0.06 16.33 1.62
CA HIS A 132 -0.20 17.77 1.58
C HIS A 132 0.02 18.41 2.95
N PRO A 133 0.40 19.69 3.00
CA PRO A 133 0.51 20.41 4.26
C PRO A 133 -0.81 20.35 5.04
N PRO A 134 -0.77 20.33 6.38
CA PRO A 134 -1.98 20.44 7.19
C PRO A 134 -2.71 21.72 6.80
N LEU A 135 -4.02 21.59 6.58
CA LEU A 135 -4.87 22.76 6.41
C LEU A 135 -4.76 23.57 7.69
N SER A 136 -4.31 24.83 7.56
CA SER A 136 -4.32 25.78 8.66
C SER A 136 -5.77 25.97 9.08
N VAL A 137 -6.12 25.52 10.29
CA VAL A 137 -7.41 25.80 10.92
C VAL A 137 -7.31 27.11 11.70
#